data_AF-A0A3D5Y1Z8-F1
#
_entry.id   AF-A0A3D5Y1Z8-F1
#
_cell.length_a   1.000
_cell.length_b   1.000
_cell.length_c   1.000
_cell.angle_alpha   90.00
_cell.angle_beta   90.00
_cell.angle_gamma   90.00
#
_symmetry.space_group_name_H-M   'P 1'
#
loop_
_entity.id
_entity.type
_entity.pdbx_description
1 polymer ?
#
loop_
_entity_poly.entity_id
_entity_poly.type
_entity_poly.pdbx_seq_one_letter_code
_entity_poly.pdbx_strand_id
1 'polypeptide(L)'
;MSPEQASAAGCCSPGTAATDVPESSAITADPALTARGWVKRYLADPARAGEARELYSALGYEVLEQQLDPQDFLLACGDCPSVVCRGYVMIYTRR
;
A
#
# COMPACT_ATOMS: atom_id res chain seq x y z
N MET A 1 -1.07 26.88 -37.68
CA MET A 1 -0.81 28.04 -36.81
C MET A 1 -1.74 27.97 -35.60
N SER A 2 -1.18 27.72 -34.41
CA SER A 2 -1.72 28.25 -33.13
C SER A 2 -1.38 29.76 -33.06
N PRO A 3 -2.11 30.57 -32.29
CA PRO A 3 -1.99 30.70 -30.82
C PRO A 3 -3.41 30.67 -30.19
N GLU A 4 -3.73 30.85 -28.93
CA GLU A 4 -3.26 31.61 -27.77
C GLU A 4 -4.14 31.04 -26.62
N GLN A 5 -3.65 30.65 -25.45
CA GLN A 5 -3.58 31.53 -24.30
C GLN A 5 -2.98 30.75 -23.12
N ALA A 6 -1.98 31.33 -22.49
CA ALA A 6 -1.52 30.98 -21.16
C ALA A 6 -2.44 31.63 -20.12
N SER A 7 -2.71 30.96 -19.00
CA SER A 7 -2.90 31.68 -17.74
C SER A 7 -2.65 30.77 -16.56
N ALA A 8 -1.64 31.15 -15.79
CA ALA A 8 -1.34 30.63 -14.48
C ALA A 8 -2.42 31.08 -13.49
N ALA A 9 -3.06 30.13 -12.82
CA ALA A 9 -3.80 30.39 -11.60
C ALA A 9 -3.39 29.32 -10.58
N GLY A 10 -2.47 29.69 -9.71
CA GLY A 10 -2.27 28.97 -8.46
C GLY A 10 -3.52 29.12 -7.60
N CYS A 11 -4.02 28.00 -7.09
CA CYS A 11 -4.98 28.00 -6.00
C CYS A 11 -4.27 27.41 -4.77
N CYS A 12 -3.52 28.25 -4.07
CA CYS A 12 -3.24 28.00 -2.66
C CYS A 12 -4.54 28.23 -1.88
N SER A 13 -5.05 27.20 -1.22
CA SER A 13 -5.98 27.35 -0.10
C SER A 13 -5.48 26.50 1.05
N PRO A 14 -5.31 27.08 2.25
CA PRO A 14 -4.90 26.35 3.44
C PRO A 14 -6.12 25.82 4.20
N GLY A 15 -5.98 24.63 4.78
CA GLY A 15 -6.81 24.18 5.90
C GLY A 15 -7.91 23.19 5.55
N THR A 16 -7.63 21.90 5.75
CA THR A 16 -8.14 21.16 6.91
C THR A 16 -7.29 19.89 7.07
N ALA A 17 -6.76 19.68 8.26
CA ALA A 17 -6.10 18.46 8.65
C ALA A 17 -7.14 17.33 8.73
N ALA A 18 -7.30 16.63 7.62
CA ALA A 18 -7.70 15.24 7.59
C ALA A 18 -6.71 14.60 6.62
N THR A 19 -5.77 13.83 7.15
CA THR A 19 -4.84 13.04 6.36
C THR A 19 -5.62 11.86 5.75
N ASP A 20 -6.61 12.14 4.91
CA ASP A 20 -7.11 11.19 3.93
C ASP A 20 -6.09 11.16 2.80
N VAL A 21 -4.93 10.55 3.09
CA VAL A 21 -4.15 9.96 2.01
C VAL A 21 -5.07 8.86 1.50
N PRO A 22 -5.60 8.95 0.26
CA PRO A 22 -6.31 7.83 -0.31
C PRO A 22 -5.33 6.67 -0.23
N GLU A 23 -5.67 5.66 0.55
CA GLU A 23 -4.85 4.46 0.66
C GLU A 23 -4.79 3.89 -0.75
N SER A 24 -3.70 4.18 -1.46
CA SER A 24 -3.55 3.95 -2.90
C SER A 24 -3.54 2.46 -3.26
N SER A 25 -3.81 1.60 -2.28
CA SER A 25 -3.84 0.15 -2.40
C SER A 25 -5.28 -0.31 -2.19
N ALA A 26 -5.78 -1.13 -3.12
CA ALA A 26 -7.11 -1.72 -3.04
C ALA A 26 -7.23 -2.83 -1.96
N ILE A 27 -6.16 -3.06 -1.21
CA ILE A 27 -6.06 -3.97 -0.07
C ILE A 27 -5.89 -3.14 1.17
N THR A 28 -6.75 -3.31 2.17
CA THR A 28 -6.70 -2.62 3.46
C THR A 28 -5.56 -3.16 4.32
N ALA A 29 -4.90 -2.28 5.08
CA ALA A 29 -3.93 -2.74 6.07
C ALA A 29 -4.62 -3.47 7.24
N ASP A 30 -4.04 -4.58 7.70
CA ASP A 30 -4.56 -5.29 8.86
C ASP A 30 -4.48 -4.37 10.09
N PRO A 31 -5.63 -4.08 10.74
CA PRO A 31 -5.68 -3.15 11.87
C PRO A 31 -4.92 -3.67 13.09
N ALA A 32 -4.87 -4.99 13.32
CA ALA A 32 -4.12 -5.58 14.42
C ALA A 32 -2.61 -5.53 14.17
N LEU A 33 -2.16 -5.63 12.93
CA LEU A 33 -0.75 -5.38 12.58
C LEU A 33 -0.39 -3.91 12.74
N THR A 34 -1.23 -3.01 12.22
CA THR A 34 -1.02 -1.56 12.33
C THR A 34 -0.96 -1.11 13.79
N ALA A 35 -1.84 -1.62 14.65
CA ALA A 35 -1.84 -1.34 16.09
C ALA A 35 -0.56 -1.81 16.81
N ARG A 36 0.16 -2.78 16.25
CA ARG A 36 1.45 -3.30 16.77
C ARG A 36 2.67 -2.62 16.14
N GLY A 37 2.45 -1.52 15.40
CA GLY A 37 3.50 -0.72 14.78
C GLY A 37 3.99 -1.25 13.43
N TRP A 38 3.32 -2.24 12.84
CA TRP A 38 3.64 -2.71 11.50
C TRP A 38 3.13 -1.73 10.44
N VAL A 39 3.95 -1.50 9.42
CA VAL A 39 3.63 -0.63 8.28
C VAL A 39 3.50 -1.47 7.03
N LYS A 40 2.33 -1.44 6.39
CA LYS A 40 2.06 -2.08 5.09
C LYS A 40 2.96 -1.50 4.00
N ARG A 41 3.57 -2.35 3.18
CA ARG A 41 4.46 -1.95 2.07
C ARG A 41 3.89 -2.26 0.71
N TYR A 42 3.93 -3.53 0.29
CA TYR A 42 3.54 -3.94 -1.06
C TYR A 42 3.23 -5.43 -1.14
N LEU A 43 2.52 -5.82 -2.21
CA LEU A 43 2.32 -7.21 -2.59
C LEU A 43 3.58 -7.79 -3.21
N ALA A 44 4.02 -8.93 -2.71
CA ALA A 44 5.13 -9.70 -3.26
C ALA A 44 4.64 -11.07 -3.73
N ASP A 45 5.24 -11.55 -4.82
CA ASP A 45 5.24 -12.98 -5.12
C ASP A 45 5.96 -13.70 -3.96
N PRO A 46 5.38 -14.77 -3.38
CA PRO A 46 5.99 -15.52 -2.28
C PRO A 46 7.41 -16.01 -2.59
N ALA A 47 7.69 -16.38 -3.84
CA ALA A 47 9.02 -16.82 -4.27
C ALA A 47 10.07 -15.69 -4.20
N ARG A 48 9.62 -14.43 -4.19
CA ARG A 48 10.47 -13.23 -4.11
C ARG A 48 10.38 -12.50 -2.78
N ALA A 49 9.49 -12.93 -1.88
CA ALA A 49 9.32 -12.30 -0.57
C ALA A 49 10.61 -12.39 0.29
N GLY A 50 11.45 -13.41 0.06
CA GLY A 50 12.79 -13.51 0.65
C GLY A 50 13.69 -12.31 0.32
N GLU A 51 13.64 -11.78 -0.91
CA GLU A 51 14.40 -10.58 -1.30
C GLU A 51 14.00 -9.37 -0.45
N ALA A 52 12.70 -9.24 -0.13
CA ALA A 52 12.19 -8.18 0.73
C ALA A 52 12.70 -8.32 2.16
N ARG A 53 12.71 -9.56 2.70
CA ARG A 53 13.28 -9.82 4.03
C ARG A 53 14.74 -9.42 4.09
N GLU A 54 15.56 -9.90 3.17
CA GLU A 54 16.99 -9.62 3.13
C GLU A 54 17.26 -8.11 3.05
N LEU A 55 16.60 -7.43 2.12
CA LEU A 55 16.77 -5.99 1.92
C LEU A 55 16.38 -5.17 3.16
N TYR A 56 15.17 -5.37 3.68
CA TYR A 56 14.68 -4.56 4.79
C TYR A 56 15.36 -4.92 6.12
N SER A 57 15.71 -6.19 6.35
CA SER A 57 16.47 -6.57 7.52
C SER A 57 17.89 -6.01 7.51
N ALA A 58 18.54 -5.90 6.34
CA ALA A 58 19.84 -5.20 6.22
C ALA A 58 19.74 -3.71 6.58
N LEU A 59 18.55 -3.11 6.44
CA LEU A 59 18.25 -1.73 6.85
C LEU A 59 17.78 -1.62 8.31
N GLY A 60 17.77 -2.72 9.06
CA GLY A 60 17.40 -2.78 10.48
C GLY A 60 15.89 -2.87 10.74
N TYR A 61 15.09 -3.31 9.76
CA TYR A 61 13.66 -3.54 9.96
C TYR A 61 13.36 -5.01 10.26
N GLU A 62 12.35 -5.23 11.09
CA GLU A 62 11.61 -6.48 11.12
C GLU A 62 10.71 -6.57 9.88
N VAL A 63 10.58 -7.77 9.32
CA VAL A 63 9.77 -8.02 8.11
C VAL A 63 8.80 -9.16 8.36
N LEU A 64 7.53 -8.92 8.02
CA LEU A 64 6.45 -9.89 8.10
C LEU A 64 5.82 -10.05 6.71
N GLU A 65 5.62 -11.31 6.33
CA GLU A 65 4.85 -11.69 5.15
C GLU A 65 3.46 -12.12 5.65
N GLN A 66 2.43 -11.35 5.32
CA GLN A 66 1.05 -11.66 5.64
C GLN A 66 0.40 -12.36 4.45
N GLN A 67 -0.16 -13.54 4.70
CA GLN A 67 -1.11 -14.15 3.77
C GLN A 67 -2.40 -13.33 3.74
N LEU A 68 -2.92 -13.09 2.54
CA LEU A 68 -4.14 -12.28 2.34
C LEU A 68 -5.40 -13.13 2.46
N ASP A 69 -6.43 -12.53 3.04
CA ASP A 69 -7.81 -13.02 3.03
C ASP A 69 -8.68 -12.17 2.08
N PRO A 70 -9.73 -12.73 1.46
CA PRO A 70 -10.66 -11.93 0.66
C PRO A 70 -11.26 -10.73 1.39
N GLN A 71 -11.39 -10.78 2.73
CA GLN A 71 -11.86 -9.66 3.54
C GLN A 71 -10.89 -8.48 3.60
N ASP A 72 -9.63 -8.67 3.21
CA ASP A 72 -8.63 -7.59 3.16
C ASP A 72 -8.83 -6.68 1.94
N PHE A 73 -9.72 -7.02 1.00
CA PHE A 73 -9.92 -6.27 -0.23
C PHE A 73 -11.15 -5.37 -0.15
N LEU A 74 -11.03 -4.18 -0.75
CA LEU A 74 -12.19 -3.32 -0.97
C LEU A 74 -13.19 -4.02 -1.91
N LEU A 75 -14.49 -3.82 -1.68
CA LEU A 75 -15.57 -4.40 -2.51
C LEU A 75 -15.43 -4.09 -4.01
N ALA A 76 -14.81 -2.96 -4.35
CA ALA A 76 -14.53 -2.57 -5.73
C ALA A 76 -13.60 -3.54 -6.49
N CYS A 77 -12.91 -4.45 -5.78
CA CYS A 77 -12.01 -5.43 -6.37
C CYS A 77 -12.72 -6.59 -7.09
N GLY A 78 -14.03 -6.79 -6.88
CA GLY A 78 -14.76 -7.91 -7.49
C GLY A 78 -14.07 -9.25 -7.23
N ASP A 79 -13.69 -9.95 -8.30
CA ASP A 79 -13.10 -11.30 -8.23
C ASP A 79 -11.57 -11.33 -8.01
N CYS A 80 -10.89 -10.19 -7.95
CA CYS A 80 -9.43 -10.12 -7.71
C CYS A 80 -8.95 -10.95 -6.50
N PRO A 81 -9.65 -10.99 -5.35
CA PRO A 81 -9.17 -11.74 -4.19
C PRO A 81 -9.01 -13.24 -4.47
N SER A 82 -9.83 -13.82 -5.35
CA SER A 82 -9.76 -15.24 -5.69
C SER A 82 -8.42 -15.66 -6.31
N VAL A 83 -7.76 -14.72 -7.00
CA VAL A 83 -6.46 -14.90 -7.63
C VAL A 83 -5.34 -14.41 -6.70
N VAL A 84 -5.48 -13.19 -6.16
CA VAL A 84 -4.41 -12.54 -5.41
C VAL A 84 -4.13 -13.27 -4.09
N CYS A 85 -5.16 -13.70 -3.35
CA CYS A 85 -4.98 -14.43 -2.08
C CYS A 85 -4.24 -15.77 -2.24
N ARG A 86 -4.16 -16.33 -3.45
CA ARG A 86 -3.46 -17.59 -3.72
C ARG A 86 -2.01 -17.40 -4.16
N GLY A 87 -1.71 -16.26 -4.77
CA GLY A 87 -0.45 -16.02 -5.47
C GLY A 87 0.44 -14.96 -4.85
N TYR A 88 -0.04 -14.20 -3.86
CA TYR A 88 0.69 -13.06 -3.30
C TYR A 88 0.60 -13.01 -1.77
N VAL A 89 1.65 -12.43 -1.18
CA VAL A 89 1.69 -12.04 0.23
C VAL A 89 1.85 -10.53 0.34
N MET A 90 1.32 -9.93 1.41
CA MET A 90 1.56 -8.54 1.74
C MET A 90 2.80 -8.42 2.63
N ILE A 91 3.75 -7.59 2.22
CA ILE A 91 4.94 -7.28 3.02
C ILE A 91 4.61 -6.17 4.01
N TYR A 92 4.91 -6.41 5.28
CA TYR A 92 4.90 -5.43 6.36
C TYR A 92 6.30 -5.26 6.93
N THR A 93 6.60 -4.05 7.39
CA THR A 93 7.86 -3.75 8.09
C THR A 93 7.61 -3.02 9.40
N ARG A 94 8.48 -3.23 10.38
CA ARG A 94 8.51 -2.48 11.65
C ARG A 94 9.95 -2.16 12.03
N ARG A 95 10.18 -1.07 12.76
CA ARG A 95 11.47 -0.78 13.41
C ARG A 95 11.47 -1.20 14.86
#